data_AF-E0PNI2-F1
#
_entry.id   AF-E0PNI2-F1
#
_cell.length_a   1.000
_cell.length_b   1.000
_cell.length_c   1.000
_cell.angle_alpha   90.00
_cell.angle_beta   90.00
_cell.angle_gamma   90.00
#
_symmetry.space_group_name_H-M   'P 1'
#
loop_
_entity.id
_entity.type
_entity.pdbx_description
1 polymer ?
#
loop_
_entity_poly.entity_id
_entity_poly.type
_entity_poly.pdbx_seq_one_letter_code
_entity_poly.pdbx_strand_id
1 'polypeptide(L)'
;MTKIINFLTNILVKKKKMCYNEIKLREKEKGMLKNRLKELRARDGLNQTELAKLAGVSRQTISLLERDEYTPSVVIALKISQIFNEPVESVFRIEEDEE
;
A
#
# COMPACT_ATOMS: atom_id res chain seq x y z
N MET A 1 -27.76 -21.43 34.72
CA MET A 1 -26.96 -20.19 34.56
C MET A 1 -25.56 -20.47 33.98
N THR A 2 -24.78 -21.42 34.50
CA THR A 2 -23.40 -21.72 34.04
C THR A 2 -23.27 -22.12 32.56
N LYS A 3 -24.27 -22.83 32.00
CA LYS A 3 -24.29 -23.21 30.58
C LYS A 3 -24.34 -22.00 29.63
N ILE A 4 -25.09 -20.95 29.99
CA ILE A 4 -25.21 -19.72 29.20
C ILE A 4 -23.92 -18.92 29.28
N ILE A 5 -23.32 -18.82 30.47
CA ILE A 5 -22.04 -18.15 30.67
C ILE A 5 -20.94 -18.83 29.86
N ASN A 6 -20.87 -20.16 29.87
CA ASN A 6 -19.89 -20.94 29.08
C ASN A 6 -20.11 -20.83 27.56
N PHE A 7 -21.37 -20.67 27.13
CA PHE A 7 -21.68 -20.46 25.73
C PHE A 7 -21.24 -19.07 25.25
N LEU A 8 -21.51 -18.04 26.05
CA LEU A 8 -21.11 -16.66 25.77
C LEU A 8 -19.58 -16.48 25.81
N THR A 9 -18.88 -17.10 26.77
CA THR A 9 -17.40 -17.09 26.78
C THR A 9 -16.82 -17.81 25.57
N ASN A 10 -17.38 -18.95 25.16
CA ASN A 10 -16.93 -19.63 23.94
C ASN A 10 -17.18 -18.80 22.67
N ILE A 11 -18.30 -18.07 22.58
CA ILE A 11 -18.55 -17.15 21.46
C ILE A 11 -17.54 -16.00 21.46
N LEU A 12 -17.27 -15.39 22.61
CA LEU A 12 -16.30 -14.30 22.74
C LEU A 12 -14.88 -14.76 22.38
N VAL A 13 -14.47 -15.94 22.86
CA VAL A 13 -13.17 -16.55 22.52
C VAL A 13 -13.09 -16.88 21.03
N LYS A 14 -14.16 -17.42 20.43
CA LYS A 14 -14.21 -17.70 18.98
C LYS A 14 -14.14 -16.42 18.15
N LYS A 15 -14.90 -15.37 18.50
CA LYS A 15 -14.85 -14.06 17.82
C LYS A 15 -13.47 -13.42 17.93
N LYS A 16 -12.85 -13.48 19.11
CA LYS A 16 -11.48 -12.96 19.31
C LYS A 16 -10.44 -13.75 18.51
N LYS A 17 -10.54 -15.09 18.47
CA LYS A 17 -9.67 -15.95 17.64
C LYS A 17 -9.88 -15.71 16.14
N MET A 18 -11.12 -15.48 15.69
CA MET A 18 -11.44 -15.18 14.30
C MET A 18 -10.79 -13.86 13.85
N CYS A 19 -10.96 -12.78 14.63
CA CYS A 19 -10.34 -11.50 14.35
C CYS A 19 -8.80 -11.56 14.40
N TYR A 20 -8.22 -12.30 15.35
CA TYR A 20 -6.76 -12.54 15.41
C TYR A 20 -6.24 -13.31 14.19
N ASN A 21 -6.95 -14.35 13.74
CA ASN A 21 -6.56 -15.12 12.55
C ASN A 21 -6.72 -14.30 11.26
N GLU A 22 -7.75 -13.45 11.14
CA GLU A 22 -7.89 -12.51 10.02
C GLU A 22 -6.76 -11.45 9.99
N ILE A 23 -6.30 -10.99 11.16
CA ILE A 23 -5.13 -10.11 11.26
C ILE A 23 -3.84 -10.84 10.86
N LYS A 24 -3.65 -12.09 11.29
CA LYS A 24 -2.47 -12.90 10.96
C LYS A 24 -2.42 -13.34 9.48
N LEU A 25 -3.58 -13.50 8.83
CA LEU A 25 -3.66 -13.76 7.39
C LEU A 25 -3.22 -12.54 6.55
N ARG A 26 -3.43 -11.30 7.05
CA ARG A 26 -2.93 -10.06 6.41
C ARG A 26 -1.41 -9.91 6.46
N GLU A 27 -0.73 -10.48 7.44
CA GLU A 27 0.74 -10.44 7.52
C GLU A 27 1.43 -11.34 6.47
N LYS A 28 0.68 -12.24 5.83
CA LYS A 28 1.19 -13.18 4.82
C LYS A 28 1.15 -12.65 3.38
N GLU A 29 0.52 -11.51 3.12
CA GLU A 29 0.66 -10.77 1.85
C GLU A 29 1.89 -9.84 1.93
N LYS A 30 3.06 -10.43 2.20
CA LYS A 30 4.33 -9.70 2.27
C LYS A 30 4.92 -9.53 0.86
N GLY A 31 4.29 -8.67 0.09
CA GLY A 31 4.91 -8.09 -1.09
C GLY A 31 5.24 -6.64 -0.82
N MET A 32 6.50 -6.25 -0.95
CA MET A 32 6.89 -4.84 -0.83
C MET A 32 6.53 -4.11 -2.12
N LEU A 33 5.73 -3.05 -2.01
CA LEU A 33 5.42 -2.20 -3.16
C LEU A 33 6.67 -1.44 -3.59
N LYS A 34 7.11 -1.67 -4.82
CA LYS A 34 8.16 -0.92 -5.51
C LYS A 34 7.60 0.00 -6.55
N ASN A 35 8.39 0.99 -6.92
CA ASN A 35 8.02 1.93 -7.96
C ASN A 35 9.20 2.44 -8.80
N ARG A 36 8.88 3.02 -9.96
CA ARG A 36 9.84 3.61 -10.90
C ARG A 36 9.76 5.15 -10.96
N LEU A 37 9.21 5.81 -9.94
CA LEU A 37 8.98 7.27 -10.01
C LEU A 37 10.27 8.03 -10.28
N LYS A 38 11.38 7.70 -9.60
CA LYS A 38 12.65 8.40 -9.78
C LYS A 38 13.18 8.28 -11.22
N GLU A 39 13.03 7.12 -11.83
CA GLU A 39 13.43 6.84 -13.21
C GLU A 39 12.55 7.61 -14.20
N LEU A 40 11.24 7.47 -14.11
CA LEU A 40 10.27 8.14 -14.99
C LEU A 40 10.35 9.67 -14.86
N ARG A 41 10.58 10.16 -13.64
CA ARG A 41 10.76 11.57 -13.37
C ARG A 41 12.04 12.12 -14.03
N ALA A 42 13.12 11.34 -14.04
CA ALA A 42 14.35 11.72 -14.75
C ALA A 42 14.16 11.68 -16.28
N ARG A 43 13.44 10.68 -16.81
CA ARG A 43 13.06 10.59 -18.23
C ARG A 43 12.32 11.84 -18.70
N ASP A 44 11.40 12.35 -17.88
CA ASP A 44 10.53 13.47 -18.23
C ASP A 44 11.08 14.83 -17.75
N GLY A 45 12.31 14.87 -17.22
CA GLY A 45 12.97 16.11 -16.79
C GLY A 45 12.34 16.80 -15.58
N LEU A 46 11.57 16.07 -14.78
CA LEU A 46 10.84 16.61 -13.64
C LEU A 46 11.67 16.57 -12.35
N ASN A 47 11.44 17.51 -11.44
CA ASN A 47 11.84 17.39 -10.03
C ASN A 47 10.67 16.92 -9.15
N GLN A 48 10.95 16.49 -7.92
CA GLN A 48 9.92 15.94 -7.02
C GLN A 48 8.78 16.93 -6.75
N THR A 49 9.06 18.23 -6.71
CA THR A 49 8.07 19.28 -6.49
C THR A 49 7.14 19.41 -7.69
N GLU A 50 7.65 19.30 -8.90
CA GLU A 50 6.86 19.35 -10.14
C GLU A 50 5.94 18.13 -10.25
N LEU A 51 6.47 16.92 -10.04
CA LEU A 51 5.64 15.72 -10.03
C LEU A 51 4.56 15.80 -8.94
N ALA A 52 4.90 16.33 -7.76
CA ALA A 52 3.93 16.52 -6.67
C ALA A 52 2.79 17.46 -7.07
N LYS A 53 3.11 18.59 -7.74
CA LYS A 53 2.10 19.52 -8.26
C LYS A 53 1.19 18.85 -9.29
N LEU A 54 1.76 18.11 -10.25
CA LEU A 54 0.99 17.40 -11.27
C LEU A 54 0.07 16.32 -10.66
N ALA A 55 0.58 15.55 -9.69
CA ALA A 55 -0.20 14.51 -9.01
C ALA A 55 -1.20 15.07 -7.97
N GLY A 56 -1.09 16.36 -7.62
CA GLY A 56 -1.93 17.01 -6.61
C GLY A 56 -1.65 16.49 -5.19
N VAL A 57 -0.38 16.23 -4.87
CA VAL A 57 0.08 15.75 -3.56
C VAL A 57 1.24 16.62 -3.04
N SER A 58 1.68 16.38 -1.81
CA SER A 58 2.85 17.09 -1.27
C SER A 58 4.15 16.57 -1.88
N ARG A 59 5.21 17.41 -1.91
CA ARG A 59 6.58 16.95 -2.27
C ARG A 59 7.05 15.81 -1.36
N GLN A 60 6.68 15.84 -0.08
CA GLN A 60 6.99 14.77 0.88
C GLN A 60 6.36 13.44 0.47
N THR A 61 5.13 13.46 -0.05
CA THR A 61 4.45 12.26 -0.57
C THR A 61 5.26 11.64 -1.71
N ILE A 62 5.73 12.44 -2.67
CA ILE A 62 6.60 11.94 -3.75
C ILE A 62 7.92 11.39 -3.21
N SER A 63 8.53 12.06 -2.22
CA SER A 63 9.78 11.59 -1.58
C SER A 63 9.60 10.26 -0.81
N LEU A 64 8.45 10.06 -0.16
CA LEU A 64 8.12 8.80 0.51
C LEU A 64 7.84 7.69 -0.49
N LEU A 65 7.11 8.00 -1.58
CA LEU A 65 6.88 7.07 -2.68
C LEU A 65 8.20 6.62 -3.30
N GLU A 66 9.10 7.54 -3.69
CA GLU A 66 10.41 7.19 -4.27
C GLU A 66 11.31 6.33 -3.34
N ARG A 67 11.00 6.26 -2.04
CA ARG A 67 11.71 5.43 -1.04
C ARG A 67 10.95 4.16 -0.65
N ASP A 68 9.83 3.86 -1.31
CA ASP A 68 8.94 2.73 -1.00
C ASP A 68 8.36 2.77 0.43
N GLU A 69 8.39 3.94 1.09
CA GLU A 69 7.94 4.12 2.49
C GLU A 69 6.46 4.49 2.60
N TYR A 70 5.76 4.60 1.47
CA TYR A 70 4.34 4.97 1.42
C TYR A 70 3.62 4.25 0.29
N THR A 71 2.56 3.54 0.63
CA THR A 71 1.63 2.95 -0.34
C THR A 71 0.66 4.04 -0.81
N PRO A 72 0.65 4.41 -2.10
CA PRO A 72 -0.29 5.39 -2.64
C PRO A 72 -1.72 4.83 -2.61
N SER A 73 -2.70 5.72 -2.50
CA SER A 73 -4.07 5.34 -2.84
C SER A 73 -4.19 5.04 -4.33
N VAL A 74 -5.21 4.26 -4.72
CA VAL A 74 -5.50 3.94 -6.13
C VAL A 74 -5.60 5.21 -6.99
N VAL A 75 -6.20 6.28 -6.45
CA VAL A 75 -6.32 7.57 -7.14
C VAL A 75 -4.95 8.20 -7.43
N ILE A 76 -4.02 8.17 -6.47
CA ILE A 76 -2.67 8.72 -6.65
C ILE A 76 -1.91 7.87 -7.67
N ALA A 77 -2.00 6.54 -7.58
CA ALA A 77 -1.33 5.64 -8.52
C ALA A 77 -1.80 5.86 -9.97
N LEU A 78 -3.11 5.97 -10.19
CA LEU A 78 -3.70 6.26 -11.50
C LEU A 78 -3.26 7.63 -12.06
N LYS A 79 -3.24 8.68 -11.22
CA LYS A 79 -2.77 10.01 -11.64
C LYS A 79 -1.31 9.97 -12.09
N ILE A 80 -0.44 9.29 -11.32
CA ILE A 80 0.98 9.18 -11.65
C ILE A 80 1.18 8.39 -12.95
N SER A 81 0.44 7.30 -13.13
CA SER A 81 0.39 6.53 -14.39
C SER A 81 0.03 7.41 -15.59
N GLN A 82 -1.00 8.26 -15.46
CA GLN A 82 -1.39 9.21 -16.51
C GLN A 82 -0.33 10.27 -16.79
N ILE A 83 0.32 10.81 -15.75
CA ILE A 83 1.39 11.82 -15.90
C ILE A 83 2.56 11.26 -16.72
N PHE A 84 2.95 10.02 -16.45
CA PHE A 84 4.05 9.36 -17.15
C PHE A 84 3.63 8.68 -18.45
N ASN A 85 2.33 8.64 -18.76
CA ASN A 85 1.78 7.89 -19.90
C ASN A 85 2.23 6.42 -19.92
N GLU A 86 2.22 5.78 -18.75
CA GLU A 86 2.59 4.38 -18.53
C GLU A 86 1.44 3.66 -17.82
N PRO A 87 1.20 2.37 -18.06
CA PRO A 87 0.21 1.63 -17.28
C PRO A 87 0.66 1.51 -15.81
N VAL A 88 -0.31 1.40 -14.88
CA VAL A 88 -0.05 1.44 -13.43
C VAL A 88 0.96 0.38 -13.00
N GLU A 89 0.86 -0.83 -13.54
CA GLU A 89 1.75 -1.96 -13.30
C GLU A 89 3.19 -1.76 -13.82
N SER A 90 3.38 -0.85 -14.77
CA SER A 90 4.73 -0.45 -15.22
C SER A 90 5.34 0.64 -14.34
N VAL A 91 4.53 1.35 -13.56
CA VAL A 91 4.97 2.37 -12.60
C VAL A 91 5.19 1.77 -11.21
N PHE A 92 4.28 0.90 -10.78
CA PHE A 92 4.25 0.27 -9.46
C PHE A 92 4.18 -1.25 -9.59
N ARG A 93 5.01 -1.97 -8.82
CA ARG A 93 5.04 -3.44 -8.81
C ARG A 93 5.13 -3.97 -7.40
N ILE A 94 4.62 -5.18 -7.18
CA ILE A 94 4.80 -5.88 -5.92
C ILE A 94 6.01 -6.80 -6.10
N GLU A 95 7.02 -6.64 -5.26
CA GLU A 95 8.13 -7.59 -5.15
C GLU A 95 7.86 -8.50 -3.95
N GLU A 96 7.88 -9.81 -4.17
CA GLU A 96 7.85 -10.77 -3.06
C GLU A 96 9.18 -10.69 -2.31
N ASP A 97 9.12 -10.71 -0.98
CA ASP A 97 10.34 -10.85 -0.17
C ASP A 97 10.94 -12.24 -0.47
N GLU A 98 11.95 -12.30 -1.34
CA GLU A 98 12.82 -13.49 -1.45
C GLU A 98 13.60 -13.60 -0.12
N GLU A 99 13.11 -14.43 0.81
CA GLU A 99 13.83 -14.77 2.06
C GLU A 99 15.21 -15.39 1.80
#